data_AF-A0A7W0TLT9-F1
#
_entry.id   AF-A0A7W0TLT9-F1
#
_cell.length_a   1.000
_cell.length_b   1.000
_cell.length_c   1.000
_cell.angle_alpha   90.00
_cell.angle_beta   90.00
_cell.angle_gamma   90.00
#
_symmetry.space_group_name_H-M   'P 1'
#
loop_
_entity.id
_entity.type
_entity.pdbx_description
1 polymer ?
#
loop_
_entity_poly.entity_id
_entity_poly.type
_entity_poly.pdbx_seq_one_letter_code
_entity_poly.pdbx_strand_id
1 'polypeptide(L)'
;MMTTASADQVPLRPSEVAGAPGRLERAELLDRWLTSLLPNRPGLALVAVGGLGRREPAPYGDLDLILVHDRIPDIASVADAVWYPIWDAGLRLDHSVRTVEQSVRVAGADAVAGLGLLDVRRIAGDEELAERLRHAVAASWRAKARRLLPLLRDERTRRGELAGDTAYLVEPDLKEGRGGMRDVLVLRALAAAQLSDQPGPTVETAYALLLDVRDALHRSSKRRTDVLVRQEQIPVMQTLGLQTEDELLRMVSGAARTISFAMAAGWRRVGTGLGAGGGNGFLRRRKPVRTPLLEGVVAHLGEVALARGVDPGEDPVLPLRVAAAAAESGLPISPATMAVLVERHQPLPDPWPDAARTWFVRLLAAGRGIVEVFEAFDQSGLLQEYLPEWQRIRALPQRHPLHLYTVDRHLVETAAVAAELTRRVRRPDLLLIAALLHDIGKGGEGEHCVEGAEIAAPMARRIGLDEDEVDTITLMVGQHLLLPHTALRRDPTDSATIGLIADRIGNRLD
;
A
#
# COMPACT_ATOMS: atom_id res chain seq x y z
N MET A 1 29.18 -37.01 25.37
CA MET A 1 28.10 -36.43 26.18
C MET A 1 27.77 -35.06 25.60
N MET A 2 26.85 -35.01 24.65
CA MET A 2 26.29 -33.76 24.16
C MET A 2 25.39 -33.22 25.27
N THR A 3 25.78 -32.09 25.85
CA THR A 3 24.91 -31.29 26.70
C THR A 3 23.69 -30.91 25.86
N THR A 4 22.55 -31.55 26.14
CA THR A 4 21.23 -31.09 25.72
C THR A 4 21.10 -29.64 26.17
N ALA A 5 21.08 -28.69 25.23
CA ALA A 5 20.70 -27.33 25.53
C ALA A 5 19.33 -27.39 26.23
N SER A 6 19.25 -26.83 27.44
CA SER A 6 18.02 -26.78 28.23
C SER A 6 16.89 -26.18 27.38
N ALA A 7 15.70 -26.75 27.48
CA ALA A 7 14.47 -26.30 26.81
C ALA A 7 14.09 -24.83 27.12
N ASP A 8 14.81 -24.14 28.01
CA ASP A 8 14.68 -22.71 28.30
C ASP A 8 15.35 -21.77 27.27
N GLN A 9 16.09 -22.28 26.28
CA GLN A 9 16.85 -21.46 25.30
C GLN A 9 16.25 -21.41 23.88
N VAL A 10 14.93 -21.57 23.70
CA VAL A 10 14.34 -21.56 22.35
C VAL A 10 14.39 -20.15 21.71
N PRO A 11 15.15 -19.92 20.62
CA PRO A 11 15.53 -18.59 20.13
C PRO A 11 14.43 -17.80 19.38
N LEU A 12 13.24 -18.38 19.21
CA LEU A 12 12.08 -17.72 18.57
C LEU A 12 11.04 -17.17 19.58
N ARG A 13 11.32 -17.24 20.89
CA ARG A 13 10.52 -16.53 21.90
C ARG A 13 10.55 -15.00 21.62
N PRO A 14 9.49 -14.26 21.96
CA PRO A 14 9.53 -12.80 21.85
C PRO A 14 10.72 -12.24 22.63
N SER A 15 11.51 -11.37 21.99
CA SER A 15 12.53 -10.58 22.70
C SER A 15 11.86 -9.65 23.72
N GLU A 16 12.52 -9.34 24.82
CA GLU A 16 12.04 -8.32 25.76
C GLU A 16 11.96 -6.95 25.07
N VAL A 17 12.81 -6.71 24.06
CA VAL A 17 12.83 -5.51 23.24
C VAL A 17 11.83 -5.65 22.08
N ALA A 18 11.03 -4.61 21.86
CA ALA A 18 10.06 -4.54 20.76
C ALA A 18 10.70 -4.00 19.46
N GLY A 19 9.99 -4.20 18.33
CA GLY A 19 10.35 -3.64 17.03
C GLY A 19 11.67 -4.14 16.44
N ALA A 20 12.31 -3.30 15.64
CA ALA A 20 13.53 -3.63 14.90
C ALA A 20 14.70 -4.14 15.78
N PRO A 21 15.02 -3.53 16.94
CA PRO A 21 16.06 -4.06 17.82
C PRO A 21 15.74 -5.48 18.33
N GLY A 22 14.48 -5.75 18.66
CA GLY A 22 14.04 -7.09 19.06
C GLY A 22 14.15 -8.13 17.94
N ARG A 23 13.89 -7.74 16.68
CA ARG A 23 14.13 -8.60 15.50
C ARG A 23 15.62 -8.92 15.34
N LEU A 24 16.46 -7.90 15.50
CA LEU A 24 17.91 -8.05 15.38
C LEU A 24 18.48 -8.99 16.45
N GLU A 25 18.09 -8.81 17.70
CA GLU A 25 18.49 -9.66 18.81
C GLU A 25 18.11 -11.13 18.56
N ARG A 26 16.86 -11.38 18.13
CA ARG A 26 16.40 -12.73 17.74
C ARG A 26 17.25 -13.31 16.60
N ALA A 27 17.54 -12.52 15.57
CA ALA A 27 18.38 -12.95 14.47
C ALA A 27 19.79 -13.34 14.95
N GLU A 28 20.39 -12.57 15.85
CA GLU A 28 21.72 -12.86 16.39
C GLU A 28 21.75 -14.09 17.30
N LEU A 29 20.71 -14.31 18.09
CA LEU A 29 20.55 -15.53 18.88
C LEU A 29 20.41 -16.76 17.98
N LEU A 30 19.58 -16.67 16.94
CA LEU A 30 19.44 -17.71 15.92
C LEU A 30 20.75 -17.97 15.19
N ASP A 31 21.46 -16.94 14.76
CA ASP A 31 22.72 -17.08 14.04
C ASP A 31 23.76 -17.81 14.89
N ARG A 32 23.91 -17.45 16.18
CA ARG A 32 24.85 -18.13 17.10
C ARG A 32 24.50 -19.59 17.30
N TRP A 33 23.21 -19.89 17.50
CA TRP A 33 22.76 -21.27 17.70
C TRP A 33 22.90 -22.10 16.42
N LEU A 34 22.45 -21.61 15.28
CA LEU A 34 22.58 -22.29 13.98
C LEU A 34 24.05 -22.51 13.59
N THR A 35 24.93 -21.57 13.94
CA THR A 35 26.38 -21.73 13.73
C THR A 35 26.94 -22.92 14.51
N SER A 36 26.45 -23.18 15.73
CA SER A 36 26.94 -24.30 16.54
C SER A 36 26.48 -25.66 16.03
N LEU A 37 25.43 -25.70 15.19
CA LEU A 37 24.93 -26.92 14.56
C LEU A 37 25.72 -27.31 13.30
N LEU A 38 26.40 -26.35 12.65
CA LEU A 38 27.09 -26.60 11.38
C LEU A 38 28.51 -27.15 11.63
N PRO A 39 28.87 -28.34 11.10
CA PRO A 39 30.25 -28.82 11.20
C PRO A 39 31.21 -27.95 10.39
N ASN A 40 32.40 -27.72 10.91
CA ASN A 40 33.44 -26.99 10.19
C ASN A 40 34.00 -27.84 9.04
N ARG A 41 33.61 -27.52 7.80
CA ARG A 41 33.99 -28.27 6.60
C ARG A 41 34.10 -27.34 5.37
N PRO A 42 35.19 -27.41 4.59
CA PRO A 42 35.32 -26.67 3.34
C PRO A 42 34.23 -27.04 2.32
N GLY A 43 33.77 -26.07 1.52
CA GLY A 43 32.74 -26.31 0.51
C GLY A 43 31.35 -26.57 1.10
N LEU A 44 31.10 -26.15 2.34
CA LEU A 44 29.80 -26.21 3.02
C LEU A 44 29.47 -24.86 3.63
N ALA A 45 28.26 -24.35 3.38
CA ALA A 45 27.78 -23.12 3.99
C ALA A 45 26.31 -23.26 4.40
N LEU A 46 25.97 -22.73 5.57
CA LEU A 46 24.57 -22.55 5.99
C LEU A 46 24.18 -21.10 5.70
N VAL A 47 23.15 -20.92 4.88
CA VAL A 47 22.60 -19.60 4.56
C VAL A 47 21.14 -19.53 4.98
N ALA A 48 20.70 -18.35 5.41
CA ALA A 48 19.31 -18.03 5.59
C ALA A 48 18.76 -17.29 4.38
N VAL A 49 17.48 -17.46 4.12
CA VAL A 49 16.70 -16.70 3.15
C VAL A 49 15.47 -16.09 3.84
N GLY A 50 14.63 -15.37 3.09
CA GLY A 50 13.37 -14.88 3.64
C GLY A 50 13.57 -13.94 4.84
N GLY A 51 12.76 -14.11 5.89
CA GLY A 51 12.78 -13.20 7.05
C GLY A 51 14.12 -13.21 7.80
N LEU A 52 14.69 -14.39 8.04
CA LEU A 52 15.98 -14.53 8.72
C LEU A 52 17.15 -14.04 7.83
N GLY A 53 17.04 -14.25 6.52
CA GLY A 53 17.97 -13.68 5.53
C GLY A 53 18.08 -12.16 5.65
N ARG A 54 16.95 -11.48 5.86
CA ARG A 54 16.89 -10.03 6.08
C ARG A 54 17.14 -9.57 7.52
N ARG A 55 17.44 -10.49 8.45
CA ARG A 55 17.53 -10.21 9.91
C ARG A 55 16.23 -9.64 10.50
N GLU A 56 15.11 -10.08 9.97
CA GLU A 56 13.75 -9.70 10.37
C GLU A 56 12.91 -10.90 10.88
N PRO A 57 13.45 -11.81 11.73
CA PRO A 57 12.68 -12.97 12.17
C PRO A 57 11.51 -12.54 13.08
N ALA A 58 10.29 -12.89 12.66
CA ALA A 58 9.09 -12.71 13.47
C ALA A 58 9.09 -13.71 14.65
N PRO A 59 8.52 -13.36 15.82
CA PRO A 59 8.30 -14.32 16.90
C PRO A 59 7.46 -15.49 16.39
N TYR A 60 7.77 -16.72 16.79
CA TYR A 60 7.06 -17.93 16.31
C TYR A 60 7.06 -18.11 14.78
N GLY A 61 7.92 -17.39 14.04
CA GLY A 61 8.06 -17.51 12.59
C GLY A 61 8.73 -18.82 12.17
N ASP A 62 8.69 -19.10 10.87
CA ASP A 62 9.44 -20.23 10.31
C ASP A 62 10.92 -19.83 10.10
N LEU A 63 11.80 -20.81 10.13
CA LEU A 63 13.18 -20.68 9.69
C LEU A 63 13.28 -21.11 8.22
N ASP A 64 13.75 -20.23 7.35
CA ASP A 64 14.00 -20.55 5.95
C ASP A 64 15.52 -20.70 5.73
N LEU A 65 16.01 -21.94 5.63
CA LEU A 65 17.44 -22.25 5.60
C LEU A 65 17.84 -23.01 4.33
N ILE A 66 19.06 -22.79 3.86
CA ILE A 66 19.65 -23.55 2.76
C ILE A 66 21.03 -24.02 3.18
N LEU A 67 21.25 -25.33 3.13
CA LEU A 67 22.57 -25.92 3.23
C LEU A 67 23.18 -25.98 1.83
N VAL A 68 24.12 -25.08 1.59
CA VAL A 68 24.81 -24.95 0.31
C VAL A 68 26.08 -25.78 0.35
N HIS A 69 26.31 -26.58 -0.69
CA HIS A 69 27.50 -27.44 -0.75
C HIS A 69 28.14 -27.48 -2.14
N ASP A 70 29.45 -27.75 -2.18
CA ASP A 70 30.19 -28.07 -3.41
C ASP A 70 30.39 -29.59 -3.52
N ARG A 71 29.30 -30.30 -3.84
CA ARG A 71 29.31 -31.75 -4.14
C ARG A 71 29.93 -32.64 -3.05
N ILE A 72 29.76 -32.25 -1.79
CA ILE A 72 30.10 -33.07 -0.62
C ILE A 72 29.43 -34.46 -0.70
N PRO A 73 30.19 -35.57 -0.63
CA PRO A 73 29.65 -36.93 -0.80
C PRO A 73 28.61 -37.37 0.25
N ASP A 74 28.82 -37.00 1.51
CA ASP A 74 28.01 -37.36 2.68
C ASP A 74 27.04 -36.23 3.10
N ILE A 75 26.65 -35.37 2.16
CA ILE A 75 25.85 -34.18 2.46
C ILE A 75 24.51 -34.49 3.14
N ALA A 76 23.90 -35.65 2.84
CA ALA A 76 22.66 -36.07 3.48
C ALA A 76 22.85 -36.25 5.01
N SER A 77 23.93 -36.91 5.42
CA SER A 77 24.22 -37.10 6.85
C SER A 77 24.55 -35.78 7.54
N VAL A 78 25.25 -34.87 6.84
CA VAL A 78 25.53 -33.53 7.37
C VAL A 78 24.24 -32.73 7.51
N ALA A 79 23.34 -32.81 6.53
CA ALA A 79 22.04 -32.14 6.56
C ALA A 79 21.21 -32.62 7.75
N ASP A 80 21.10 -33.93 7.95
CA ASP A 80 20.38 -34.53 9.09
C ASP A 80 20.94 -34.03 10.43
N ALA A 81 22.26 -33.95 10.58
CA ALA A 81 22.90 -33.43 11.79
C ALA A 81 22.59 -31.96 12.08
N VAL A 82 22.27 -31.17 11.05
CA VAL A 82 21.86 -29.76 11.20
C VAL A 82 20.35 -29.63 11.43
N TRP A 83 19.52 -30.42 10.74
CA TRP A 83 18.06 -30.26 10.77
C TRP A 83 17.39 -30.91 11.97
N TYR A 84 17.82 -32.10 12.41
CA TYR A 84 17.21 -32.78 13.55
C TYR A 84 17.20 -31.93 14.83
N PRO A 85 18.31 -31.26 15.23
CA PRO A 85 18.29 -30.36 16.38
C PRO A 85 17.30 -29.20 16.25
N ILE A 86 16.98 -28.75 15.03
CA ILE A 86 16.01 -27.67 14.81
C ILE A 86 14.57 -28.17 15.04
N TRP A 87 14.25 -29.36 14.53
CA TRP A 87 12.95 -29.99 14.77
C TRP A 87 12.77 -30.41 16.23
N ASP A 88 13.82 -30.94 16.86
CA ASP A 88 13.81 -31.33 18.28
C ASP A 88 13.58 -30.13 19.20
N ALA A 89 14.03 -28.93 18.79
CA ALA A 89 13.74 -27.67 19.47
C ALA A 89 12.30 -27.17 19.25
N GLY A 90 11.47 -27.90 18.49
CA GLY A 90 10.09 -27.54 18.18
C GLY A 90 9.93 -26.38 17.19
N LEU A 91 11.01 -26.03 16.48
CA LEU A 91 10.98 -24.94 15.50
C LEU A 91 10.47 -25.42 14.15
N ARG A 92 9.72 -24.54 13.47
CA ARG A 92 9.31 -24.78 12.09
C ARG A 92 10.44 -24.42 11.14
N LEU A 93 10.71 -25.31 10.19
CA LEU A 93 11.84 -25.22 9.28
C LEU A 93 11.39 -25.50 7.85
N ASP A 94 11.50 -24.50 6.98
CA ASP A 94 11.58 -24.70 5.54
C ASP A 94 13.06 -24.76 5.16
N HIS A 95 13.47 -25.87 4.54
CA HIS A 95 14.88 -26.11 4.28
C HIS A 95 15.13 -26.71 2.90
N SER A 96 16.34 -26.50 2.39
CA SER A 96 16.82 -27.23 1.22
C SER A 96 18.33 -27.48 1.28
N VAL A 97 18.75 -28.55 0.62
CA VAL A 97 20.16 -28.90 0.44
C VAL A 97 20.47 -28.79 -1.03
N ARG A 98 21.32 -27.83 -1.43
CA ARG A 98 21.52 -27.49 -2.84
C ARG A 98 22.95 -27.05 -3.13
N THR A 99 23.43 -27.39 -4.31
CA THR A 99 24.55 -26.72 -4.97
C THR A 99 24.16 -25.33 -5.46
N VAL A 100 25.13 -24.49 -5.81
CA VAL A 100 24.86 -23.17 -6.41
C VAL A 100 24.04 -23.32 -7.70
N GLU A 101 24.38 -24.30 -8.54
CA GLU A 101 23.71 -24.56 -9.82
C GLU A 101 22.25 -24.98 -9.62
N GLN A 102 21.97 -25.81 -8.60
CA GLN A 102 20.61 -26.20 -8.26
C GLN A 102 19.80 -25.01 -7.74
N SER A 103 20.36 -24.18 -6.86
CA SER A 103 19.70 -22.97 -6.36
C SER A 103 19.38 -21.98 -7.47
N VAL A 104 20.30 -21.75 -8.41
CA VAL A 104 20.09 -20.91 -9.59
C VAL A 104 19.01 -21.47 -10.51
N ARG A 105 18.93 -22.79 -10.66
CA ARG A 105 17.88 -23.46 -11.45
C ARG A 105 16.50 -23.21 -10.83
N VAL A 106 16.36 -23.39 -9.52
CA VAL A 106 15.12 -23.13 -8.78
C VAL A 106 14.73 -21.66 -8.89
N ALA A 107 15.64 -20.73 -8.56
CA ALA A 107 15.39 -19.29 -8.66
C ALA A 107 14.93 -18.84 -10.05
N GLY A 108 15.43 -19.53 -11.09
CA GLY A 108 15.05 -19.24 -12.46
C GLY A 108 13.72 -19.85 -12.89
N ALA A 109 13.28 -20.95 -12.29
CA ALA A 109 12.08 -21.68 -12.71
C ALA A 109 10.83 -21.24 -11.96
N ASP A 110 10.97 -20.82 -10.70
CA ASP A 110 9.89 -20.43 -9.82
C ASP A 110 10.12 -18.99 -9.33
N ALA A 111 9.18 -18.10 -9.64
CA ALA A 111 9.28 -16.69 -9.30
C ALA A 111 9.18 -16.44 -7.78
N VAL A 112 8.38 -17.23 -7.06
CA VAL A 112 8.17 -17.13 -5.61
C VAL A 112 9.40 -17.62 -4.85
N ALA A 113 9.97 -18.75 -5.29
CA ALA A 113 11.23 -19.26 -4.73
C ALA A 113 12.41 -18.32 -5.06
N GLY A 114 12.43 -17.77 -6.28
CA GLY A 114 13.41 -16.76 -6.70
C GLY A 114 13.39 -15.52 -5.83
N LEU A 115 12.22 -15.02 -5.43
CA LEU A 115 12.10 -13.91 -4.47
C LEU A 115 12.80 -14.20 -3.15
N GLY A 116 12.57 -15.38 -2.56
CA GLY A 116 13.22 -15.76 -1.29
C GLY A 116 14.74 -15.84 -1.42
N LEU A 117 15.23 -16.38 -2.55
CA LEU A 117 16.66 -16.53 -2.83
C LEU A 117 17.39 -15.20 -3.08
N LEU A 118 16.69 -14.08 -3.32
CA LEU A 118 17.32 -12.76 -3.36
C LEU A 118 17.80 -12.28 -1.99
N ASP A 119 17.24 -12.84 -0.91
CA ASP A 119 17.58 -12.50 0.49
C ASP A 119 18.63 -13.45 1.09
N VAL A 120 19.47 -14.09 0.27
CA VAL A 120 20.53 -15.00 0.74
C VAL A 120 21.50 -14.24 1.65
N ARG A 121 21.62 -14.71 2.89
CA ARG A 121 22.59 -14.24 3.88
C ARG A 121 23.31 -15.42 4.52
N ARG A 122 24.63 -15.35 4.58
CA ARG A 122 25.45 -16.36 5.27
C ARG A 122 25.18 -16.33 6.77
N ILE A 123 25.00 -17.52 7.34
CA ILE A 123 24.96 -17.76 8.79
C ILE A 123 26.33 -18.30 9.23
N ALA A 124 26.77 -19.40 8.61
CA ALA A 124 28.00 -20.10 8.98
C ALA A 124 28.62 -20.85 7.79
N GLY A 125 29.86 -21.31 7.95
CA GLY A 125 30.60 -22.07 6.94
C GLY A 125 31.30 -21.20 5.89
N ASP A 126 31.51 -21.78 4.71
CA ASP A 126 32.29 -21.25 3.61
C ASP A 126 31.72 -19.92 3.06
N GLU A 127 32.48 -18.84 3.26
CA GLU A 127 32.10 -17.48 2.86
C GLU A 127 32.09 -17.29 1.34
N GLU A 128 33.09 -17.86 0.64
CA GLU A 128 33.18 -17.76 -0.80
C GLU A 128 32.01 -18.48 -1.48
N LEU A 129 31.63 -19.65 -0.95
CA LEU A 129 30.48 -20.41 -1.46
C LEU A 129 29.16 -19.65 -1.31
N ALA A 130 28.91 -19.05 -0.15
CA ALA A 130 27.70 -18.26 0.10
C ALA A 130 27.64 -17.02 -0.80
N GLU A 131 28.79 -16.36 -0.99
CA GLU A 131 28.90 -15.16 -1.81
C GLU A 131 28.73 -15.47 -3.30
N ARG A 132 29.27 -16.61 -3.75
CA ARG A 132 29.06 -17.16 -5.09
C ARG A 132 27.57 -17.46 -5.35
N LEU A 133 26.87 -18.03 -4.37
CA LEU A 133 25.42 -18.25 -4.46
C LEU A 133 24.66 -16.93 -4.62
N ARG A 134 24.92 -15.96 -3.74
CA ARG A 134 24.26 -14.65 -3.74
C ARG A 134 24.40 -13.93 -5.10
N HIS A 135 25.62 -13.90 -5.64
CA HIS A 135 25.89 -13.32 -6.96
C HIS A 135 25.20 -14.09 -8.10
N ALA A 136 25.27 -15.42 -8.10
CA ALA A 136 24.71 -16.24 -9.16
C ALA A 136 23.18 -16.15 -9.22
N VAL A 137 22.51 -16.10 -8.06
CA VAL A 137 21.06 -15.89 -7.97
C VAL A 137 20.68 -14.51 -8.49
N ALA A 138 21.36 -13.44 -8.04
CA ALA A 138 21.06 -12.07 -8.48
C ALA A 138 21.28 -11.91 -10.00
N ALA A 139 22.32 -12.52 -10.55
CA ALA A 139 22.58 -12.53 -12.00
C ALA A 139 21.48 -13.30 -12.76
N SER A 140 21.08 -14.48 -12.27
CA SER A 140 19.99 -15.27 -12.86
C SER A 140 18.66 -14.54 -12.81
N TRP A 141 18.35 -13.86 -11.71
CA TRP A 141 17.13 -13.06 -11.56
C TRP A 141 17.05 -11.96 -12.61
N ARG A 142 18.12 -11.16 -12.74
CA ARG A 142 18.23 -10.11 -13.78
C ARG A 142 18.06 -10.68 -15.18
N ALA A 143 18.78 -11.76 -15.49
CA ALA A 143 18.75 -12.39 -16.81
C ALA A 143 17.35 -12.93 -17.17
N LYS A 144 16.59 -13.40 -16.18
CA LYS A 144 15.27 -14.04 -16.38
C LYS A 144 14.09 -13.14 -16.03
N ALA A 145 14.32 -11.87 -15.65
CA ALA A 145 13.28 -10.95 -15.20
C ALA A 145 12.10 -10.86 -16.19
N ARG A 146 12.37 -10.77 -17.49
CA ARG A 146 11.32 -10.73 -18.54
C ARG A 146 10.35 -11.91 -18.49
N ARG A 147 10.82 -13.09 -18.05
CA ARG A 147 10.01 -14.30 -17.89
C ARG A 147 9.34 -14.37 -16.52
N LEU A 148 10.03 -13.96 -15.46
CA LEU A 148 9.59 -14.12 -14.07
C LEU A 148 8.60 -13.04 -13.62
N LEU A 149 8.72 -11.81 -14.13
CA LEU A 149 7.89 -10.70 -13.69
C LEU A 149 6.40 -10.85 -14.00
N PRO A 150 5.96 -11.35 -15.18
CA PRO A 150 4.55 -11.65 -15.40
C PRO A 150 4.00 -12.63 -14.35
N LEU A 151 4.75 -13.68 -14.02
CA LEU A 151 4.36 -14.66 -12.99
C LEU A 151 4.24 -14.02 -11.60
N LEU A 152 5.15 -13.09 -11.25
CA LEU A 152 5.04 -12.33 -10.00
C LEU A 152 3.81 -11.42 -9.97
N ARG A 153 3.46 -10.81 -11.11
CA ARG A 153 2.27 -9.97 -11.23
C ARG A 153 0.99 -10.78 -11.03
N ASP A 154 0.93 -11.96 -11.64
CA ASP A 154 -0.20 -12.87 -11.51
C ASP A 154 -0.33 -13.37 -10.06
N GLU A 155 0.78 -13.78 -9.44
CA GLU A 155 0.79 -14.20 -8.04
C GLU A 155 0.37 -13.07 -7.10
N ARG A 156 0.84 -11.83 -7.33
CA ARG A 156 0.37 -10.66 -6.58
C ARG A 156 -1.14 -10.46 -6.73
N THR A 157 -1.67 -10.60 -7.94
CA THR A 157 -3.10 -10.43 -8.21
C THR A 157 -3.91 -11.46 -7.43
N ARG A 158 -3.51 -12.74 -7.52
CA ARG A 158 -4.13 -13.86 -6.79
C ARG A 158 -4.10 -13.66 -5.28
N ARG A 159 -2.95 -13.28 -4.70
CA ARG A 159 -2.85 -12.97 -3.27
C ARG A 159 -3.81 -11.86 -2.85
N GLY A 160 -3.87 -10.79 -3.62
CA GLY A 160 -4.77 -9.66 -3.35
C GLY A 160 -6.26 -9.99 -3.51
N GLU A 161 -6.64 -10.95 -4.34
CA GLU A 161 -8.02 -11.43 -4.45
C GLU A 161 -8.44 -12.25 -3.23
N LEU A 162 -7.51 -13.01 -2.64
CA LEU A 162 -7.76 -13.84 -1.47
C LEU A 162 -7.69 -13.07 -0.16
N ALA A 163 -6.68 -12.20 -0.02
CA ALA A 163 -6.41 -11.46 1.21
C ALA A 163 -7.03 -10.04 1.24
N GLY A 164 -7.47 -9.54 0.09
CA GLY A 164 -8.03 -8.20 -0.06
C GLY A 164 -6.99 -7.07 0.00
N ASP A 165 -7.47 -5.87 0.30
CA ASP A 165 -6.64 -4.66 0.36
C ASP A 165 -6.33 -4.28 1.81
N THR A 166 -5.06 -4.41 2.20
CA THR A 166 -4.60 -4.12 3.57
C THR A 166 -4.90 -2.67 3.96
N ALA A 167 -4.99 -1.76 2.99
CA ALA A 167 -5.29 -0.35 3.24
C ALA A 167 -6.71 -0.09 3.76
N TYR A 168 -7.66 -0.97 3.45
CA TYR A 168 -9.08 -0.64 3.53
C TYR A 168 -9.89 -1.60 4.42
N LEU A 169 -9.32 -2.76 4.73
CA LEU A 169 -9.98 -3.76 5.56
C LEU A 169 -9.89 -3.43 7.05
N VAL A 170 -10.98 -3.70 7.77
CA VAL A 170 -11.00 -3.66 9.24
C VAL A 170 -10.17 -4.80 9.85
N GLU A 171 -10.09 -5.95 9.18
CA GLU A 171 -9.28 -7.10 9.57
C GLU A 171 -8.22 -7.40 8.49
N PRO A 172 -7.16 -6.58 8.39
CA PRO A 172 -6.23 -6.67 7.28
C PRO A 172 -5.24 -7.84 7.41
N ASP A 173 -4.91 -8.46 6.28
CA ASP A 173 -3.71 -9.31 6.17
C ASP A 173 -2.48 -8.42 5.94
N LEU A 174 -1.56 -8.41 6.90
CA LEU A 174 -0.37 -7.55 6.91
C LEU A 174 0.71 -8.03 5.92
N LYS A 175 0.64 -9.29 5.48
CA LYS A 175 1.68 -9.94 4.71
C LYS A 175 1.29 -10.12 3.25
N GLU A 176 0.20 -10.84 3.00
CA GLU A 176 -0.20 -11.27 1.67
C GLU A 176 -1.17 -10.30 0.98
N GLY A 177 -1.84 -9.41 1.74
CA GLY A 177 -2.74 -8.39 1.21
C GLY A 177 -2.09 -7.37 0.28
N ARG A 178 -2.89 -6.66 -0.53
CA ARG A 178 -2.39 -5.56 -1.38
C ARG A 178 -1.86 -4.45 -0.50
N GLY A 179 -0.62 -4.01 -0.76
CA GLY A 179 0.06 -3.05 0.11
C GLY A 179 0.70 -3.69 1.34
N GLY A 180 0.59 -5.01 1.52
CA GLY A 180 1.25 -5.74 2.61
C GLY A 180 2.75 -5.93 2.40
N MET A 181 3.40 -6.57 3.38
CA MET A 181 4.84 -6.82 3.42
C MET A 181 5.37 -7.53 2.16
N ARG A 182 4.60 -8.45 1.57
CA ARG A 182 5.04 -9.21 0.38
C ARG A 182 5.20 -8.31 -0.84
N ASP A 183 4.43 -7.22 -0.93
CA ASP A 183 4.57 -6.24 -2.01
C ASP A 183 5.90 -5.47 -1.91
N VAL A 184 6.39 -5.18 -0.71
CA VAL A 184 7.73 -4.57 -0.54
C VAL A 184 8.82 -5.49 -1.06
N LEU A 185 8.70 -6.81 -0.85
CA LEU A 185 9.65 -7.77 -1.42
C LEU A 185 9.61 -7.79 -2.95
N VAL A 186 8.42 -7.62 -3.55
CA VAL A 186 8.31 -7.46 -5.01
C VAL A 186 9.00 -6.18 -5.46
N LEU A 187 8.83 -5.04 -4.77
CA LEU A 187 9.54 -3.79 -5.11
C LEU A 187 11.06 -3.96 -5.07
N ARG A 188 11.59 -4.59 -4.01
CA ARG A 188 13.02 -4.90 -3.89
C ARG A 188 13.49 -5.81 -5.02
N ALA A 189 12.66 -6.75 -5.46
CA ALA A 189 12.97 -7.64 -6.58
C ALA A 189 12.95 -6.94 -7.94
N LEU A 190 12.06 -5.96 -8.15
CA LEU A 190 12.10 -5.07 -9.34
C LEU A 190 13.40 -4.26 -9.37
N ALA A 191 13.83 -3.75 -8.21
CA ALA A 191 15.09 -3.04 -8.06
C ALA A 191 16.31 -3.96 -8.27
N ALA A 192 16.27 -5.18 -7.73
CA ALA A 192 17.30 -6.19 -7.96
C ALA A 192 17.43 -6.54 -9.45
N ALA A 193 16.31 -6.52 -10.19
CA ALA A 193 16.27 -6.67 -11.65
C ALA A 193 16.74 -5.42 -12.42
N GLN A 194 17.03 -4.31 -11.76
CA GLN A 194 17.39 -3.00 -12.34
C GLN A 194 16.28 -2.41 -13.22
N LEU A 195 15.02 -2.65 -12.87
CA LEU A 195 13.84 -2.14 -13.59
C LEU A 195 13.11 -1.01 -12.85
N SER A 196 13.45 -0.81 -11.58
CA SER A 196 13.01 0.31 -10.75
C SER A 196 14.12 0.70 -9.79
N ASP A 197 13.95 1.84 -9.14
CA ASP A 197 14.76 2.21 -7.99
C ASP A 197 14.46 1.30 -6.79
N GLN A 198 15.39 1.27 -5.83
CA GLN A 198 15.13 0.67 -4.53
C GLN A 198 13.97 1.37 -3.83
N PRO A 199 13.19 0.68 -2.97
CA PRO A 199 12.21 1.34 -2.13
C PRO A 199 12.84 2.51 -1.38
N GLY A 200 12.20 3.68 -1.49
CA GLY A 200 12.66 4.88 -0.79
C GLY A 200 12.34 4.83 0.71
N PRO A 201 12.84 5.81 1.49
CA PRO A 201 12.67 5.85 2.94
C PRO A 201 11.21 5.73 3.39
N THR A 202 10.27 6.39 2.70
CA THR A 202 8.84 6.35 3.02
C THR A 202 8.26 4.92 2.96
N VAL A 203 8.65 4.14 1.94
CA VAL A 203 8.21 2.74 1.80
C VAL A 203 8.86 1.86 2.85
N GLU A 204 10.14 2.11 3.16
CA GLU A 204 10.87 1.35 4.19
C GLU A 204 10.32 1.64 5.60
N THR A 205 9.91 2.88 5.91
CA THR A 205 9.20 3.22 7.15
C THR A 205 7.84 2.51 7.23
N ALA A 206 7.07 2.51 6.13
CA ALA A 206 5.79 1.80 6.08
C ALA A 206 5.99 0.27 6.27
N TYR A 207 7.01 -0.31 5.65
CA TYR A 207 7.36 -1.71 5.81
C TYR A 207 7.76 -2.04 7.25
N ALA A 208 8.61 -1.22 7.87
CA ALA A 208 9.01 -1.38 9.26
C ALA A 208 7.81 -1.32 10.22
N LEU A 209 6.86 -0.41 9.98
CA LEU A 209 5.63 -0.33 10.74
C LEU A 209 4.79 -1.61 10.64
N LEU A 210 4.61 -2.15 9.44
CA LEU A 210 3.89 -3.43 9.27
C LEU A 210 4.62 -4.60 9.97
N LEU A 211 5.95 -4.61 9.97
CA LEU A 211 6.73 -5.59 10.73
C LEU A 211 6.53 -5.44 12.25
N ASP A 212 6.48 -4.21 12.75
CA ASP A 212 6.25 -3.95 14.18
C ASP A 212 4.85 -4.38 14.62
N VAL A 213 3.83 -4.11 13.80
CA VAL A 213 2.45 -4.58 14.01
C VAL A 213 2.39 -6.12 13.99
N ARG A 214 3.07 -6.75 13.02
CA ARG A 214 3.14 -8.22 12.94
C ARG A 214 3.83 -8.83 14.16
N ASP A 215 4.93 -8.24 14.60
CA ASP A 215 5.66 -8.69 15.79
C ASP A 215 4.79 -8.60 17.05
N ALA A 216 4.03 -7.50 17.19
CA ALA A 216 3.07 -7.32 18.26
C ALA A 216 1.94 -8.36 18.20
N LEU A 217 1.40 -8.62 17.01
CA LEU A 217 0.35 -9.62 16.76
C LEU A 217 0.81 -11.04 17.12
N HIS A 218 2.03 -11.41 16.72
CA HIS A 218 2.59 -12.71 17.07
C HIS A 218 2.85 -12.81 18.58
N ARG A 219 3.28 -11.73 19.22
CA ARG A 219 3.52 -11.68 20.68
C ARG A 219 2.21 -11.84 21.46
N SER A 220 1.16 -11.11 21.09
CA SER A 220 -0.13 -11.14 21.78
C SER A 220 -0.85 -12.48 21.59
N SER A 221 -0.93 -12.96 20.35
CA SER A 221 -1.65 -14.18 20.00
C SER A 221 -0.88 -15.45 20.35
N LYS A 222 0.45 -15.35 20.57
CA LYS A 222 1.39 -16.47 20.72
C LYS A 222 1.31 -17.45 19.54
N ARG A 223 0.96 -16.95 18.36
CA ARG A 223 0.73 -17.72 17.14
C ARG A 223 1.36 -16.99 15.96
N ARG A 224 1.62 -17.76 14.90
CA ARG A 224 1.99 -17.24 13.60
C ARG A 224 0.72 -16.92 12.83
N THR A 225 0.24 -15.69 12.96
CA THR A 225 -0.89 -15.16 12.19
C THR A 225 -0.52 -13.81 11.61
N ASP A 226 -0.80 -13.64 10.33
CA ASP A 226 -0.52 -12.40 9.60
C ASP A 226 -1.79 -11.55 9.43
N VAL A 227 -2.95 -12.04 9.90
CA VAL A 227 -4.24 -11.35 9.83
C VAL A 227 -4.56 -10.68 11.16
N LEU A 228 -4.73 -9.36 11.13
CA LEU A 228 -5.11 -8.55 12.29
C LEU A 228 -6.62 -8.58 12.51
N VAL A 229 -7.12 -9.72 12.98
CA VAL A 229 -8.54 -9.89 13.33
C VAL A 229 -8.94 -8.97 14.49
N ARG A 230 -10.22 -8.62 14.60
CA ARG A 230 -10.73 -7.64 15.57
C ARG A 230 -10.36 -7.97 17.01
N GLN A 231 -10.38 -9.26 17.37
CA GLN A 231 -10.04 -9.72 18.72
C GLN A 231 -8.58 -9.44 19.11
N GLU A 232 -7.68 -9.33 18.12
CA GLU A 232 -6.25 -9.09 18.33
C GLU A 232 -5.89 -7.59 18.27
N GLN A 233 -6.80 -6.71 17.82
CA GLN A 233 -6.52 -5.28 17.66
C GLN A 233 -6.20 -4.59 18.99
N ILE A 234 -6.98 -4.84 20.04
CA ILE A 234 -6.73 -4.27 21.37
C ILE A 234 -5.39 -4.77 21.96
N PRO A 235 -5.09 -6.08 22.01
CA PRO A 235 -3.78 -6.57 22.46
C PRO A 235 -2.59 -6.00 21.67
N VAL A 236 -2.72 -5.88 20.36
CA VAL A 236 -1.66 -5.32 19.49
C VAL A 236 -1.47 -3.83 19.76
N MET A 237 -2.56 -3.07 19.83
CA MET A 237 -2.55 -1.64 20.19
C MET A 237 -1.82 -1.40 21.51
N GLN A 238 -2.15 -2.18 22.55
CA GLN A 238 -1.50 -2.10 23.86
C GLN A 238 -0.01 -2.43 23.80
N THR A 239 0.36 -3.45 23.02
CA THR A 239 1.77 -3.85 22.83
C THR A 239 2.59 -2.75 22.14
N LEU A 240 1.97 -1.98 21.25
CA LEU A 240 2.59 -0.86 20.53
C LEU A 240 2.51 0.46 21.30
N GLY A 241 1.86 0.51 22.48
CA GLY A 241 1.69 1.73 23.27
C GLY A 241 0.71 2.74 22.67
N LEU A 242 -0.16 2.31 21.76
CA LEU A 242 -1.17 3.15 21.13
C LEU A 242 -2.39 3.32 22.04
N GLN A 243 -3.13 4.40 21.86
CA GLN A 243 -4.25 4.75 22.74
C GLN A 243 -5.58 4.16 22.26
N THR A 244 -5.75 3.99 20.94
CA THR A 244 -7.02 3.54 20.35
C THR A 244 -6.81 2.53 19.21
N GLU A 245 -7.81 1.67 18.99
CA GLU A 245 -7.82 0.75 17.84
C GLU A 245 -7.81 1.51 16.50
N ASP A 246 -8.47 2.67 16.46
CA ASP A 246 -8.55 3.50 15.25
C ASP A 246 -7.18 4.11 14.91
N GLU A 247 -6.36 4.44 15.91
CA GLU A 247 -4.96 4.85 15.71
C GLU A 247 -4.14 3.71 15.08
N LEU A 248 -4.27 2.48 15.60
CA LEU A 248 -3.62 1.30 15.03
C LEU A 248 -4.03 1.07 13.58
N LEU A 249 -5.34 1.07 13.29
CA LEU A 249 -5.84 0.81 11.94
C LEU A 249 -5.50 1.93 10.96
N ARG A 250 -5.49 3.21 11.39
CA ARG A 250 -5.01 4.34 10.57
C ARG A 250 -3.54 4.18 10.21
N MET A 251 -2.71 3.77 11.16
CA MET A 251 -1.28 3.50 10.92
C MET A 251 -1.07 2.37 9.90
N VAL A 252 -1.76 1.25 10.07
CA VAL A 252 -1.71 0.10 9.13
C VAL A 252 -2.21 0.52 7.75
N SER A 253 -3.35 1.21 7.68
CA SER A 253 -3.92 1.69 6.43
C SER A 253 -2.98 2.65 5.70
N GLY A 254 -2.42 3.65 6.40
CA GLY A 254 -1.46 4.60 5.83
C GLY A 254 -0.20 3.92 5.28
N ALA A 255 0.36 2.95 6.01
CA ALA A 255 1.49 2.16 5.55
C ALA A 255 1.15 1.32 4.30
N ALA A 256 0.01 0.63 4.30
CA ALA A 256 -0.43 -0.16 3.16
C ALA A 256 -0.71 0.68 1.91
N ARG A 257 -1.32 1.86 2.07
CA ARG A 257 -1.53 2.84 0.98
C ARG A 257 -0.21 3.30 0.38
N THR A 258 0.77 3.64 1.23
CA THR A 258 2.12 4.02 0.80
C THR A 258 2.76 2.93 -0.05
N ILE A 259 2.70 1.67 0.39
CA ILE A 259 3.27 0.52 -0.32
C ILE A 259 2.51 0.26 -1.63
N SER A 260 1.18 0.30 -1.62
CA SER A 260 0.34 0.15 -2.82
C SER A 260 0.62 1.24 -3.86
N PHE A 261 0.80 2.49 -3.43
CA PHE A 261 1.16 3.61 -4.31
C PHE A 261 2.54 3.40 -4.96
N ALA A 262 3.54 3.03 -4.15
CA ALA A 262 4.88 2.71 -4.66
C ALA A 262 4.87 1.51 -5.61
N MET A 263 4.04 0.50 -5.33
CA MET A 263 3.85 -0.68 -6.17
C MET A 263 3.30 -0.32 -7.55
N ALA A 264 2.27 0.53 -7.61
CA ALA A 264 1.72 1.02 -8.87
C ALA A 264 2.79 1.77 -9.68
N ALA A 265 3.58 2.63 -9.04
CA ALA A 265 4.70 3.33 -9.70
C ALA A 265 5.80 2.37 -10.18
N GLY A 266 6.14 1.34 -9.39
CA GLY A 266 7.11 0.30 -9.74
C GLY A 266 6.72 -0.45 -11.02
N TRP A 267 5.48 -0.94 -11.10
CA TRP A 267 4.99 -1.66 -12.28
C TRP A 267 4.87 -0.79 -13.53
N ARG A 268 4.54 0.49 -13.38
CA ARG A 268 4.53 1.44 -14.51
C ARG A 268 5.93 1.62 -15.11
N ARG A 269 6.95 1.78 -14.26
CA ARG A 269 8.36 1.85 -14.71
C ARG A 269 8.82 0.58 -15.42
N VAL A 270 8.41 -0.59 -14.94
CA VAL A 270 8.66 -1.86 -15.63
C VAL A 270 8.01 -1.86 -17.01
N GLY A 271 6.77 -1.38 -17.14
CA GLY A 271 6.06 -1.28 -18.41
C GLY A 271 6.77 -0.37 -19.43
N THR A 272 7.22 0.81 -19.01
CA THR A 272 7.95 1.76 -19.89
C THR A 272 9.35 1.24 -20.25
N GLY A 273 10.07 0.65 -19.29
CA GLY A 273 11.41 0.11 -19.49
C GLY A 273 11.45 -1.13 -20.40
N LEU A 274 10.49 -2.05 -20.25
CA LEU A 274 10.39 -3.23 -21.11
C LEU A 274 9.95 -2.88 -22.54
N GLY A 275 9.04 -1.91 -22.72
CA GLY A 275 8.63 -1.40 -24.02
C GLY A 275 9.76 -0.72 -24.80
N ALA A 276 10.74 -0.12 -24.11
CA ALA A 276 11.89 0.54 -24.73
C ALA A 276 13.01 -0.42 -25.17
N GLY A 277 13.01 -1.68 -24.71
CA GLY A 277 14.09 -2.66 -24.91
C GLY A 277 13.69 -3.93 -25.66
N GLY A 278 12.53 -3.95 -26.32
CA GLY A 278 11.89 -5.16 -26.84
C GLY A 278 11.93 -5.40 -28.36
N GLY A 279 12.74 -4.67 -29.13
CA GLY A 279 12.81 -4.83 -30.59
C GLY A 279 14.22 -5.13 -31.08
N ASN A 280 14.45 -6.34 -31.59
CA ASN A 280 15.61 -6.66 -32.42
C ASN A 280 15.40 -5.95 -33.78
N GLY A 281 15.93 -4.74 -33.92
CA GLY A 281 15.80 -3.98 -35.16
C GLY A 281 16.25 -2.53 -35.02
N PHE A 282 17.06 -2.08 -35.98
CA PHE A 282 17.56 -0.73 -36.22
C PHE A 282 16.46 0.36 -36.42
N LEU A 283 15.25 0.16 -35.91
CA LEU A 283 14.13 1.09 -36.03
C LEU A 283 14.22 2.16 -34.94
N ARG A 284 14.80 3.30 -35.33
CA ARG A 284 14.66 4.66 -34.75
C ARG A 284 13.88 4.70 -33.43
N ARG A 285 14.59 4.86 -32.31
CA ARG A 285 14.05 5.42 -31.05
C ARG A 285 13.25 6.68 -31.40
N ARG A 286 11.91 6.59 -31.49
CA ARG A 286 11.06 7.78 -31.61
C ARG A 286 11.28 8.58 -30.33
N LYS A 287 11.79 9.81 -30.46
CA LYS A 287 11.88 10.73 -29.31
C LYS A 287 10.49 10.83 -28.69
N PRO A 288 10.34 10.69 -27.37
CA PRO A 288 9.03 10.77 -26.75
C PRO A 288 8.46 12.17 -26.99
N VAL A 289 7.32 12.23 -27.68
CA VAL A 289 6.64 13.48 -28.04
C VAL A 289 5.87 13.97 -26.82
N ARG A 290 5.97 15.26 -26.50
CA ARG A 290 5.11 15.90 -25.51
C ARG A 290 3.81 16.29 -26.22
N THR A 291 2.69 15.74 -25.75
CA THR A 291 1.37 16.02 -26.31
C THR A 291 0.64 16.99 -25.38
N PRO A 292 0.22 18.18 -25.84
CA PRO A 292 -0.57 19.08 -25.00
C PRO A 292 -1.86 18.41 -24.51
N LEU A 293 -2.14 18.52 -23.21
CA LEU A 293 -3.42 18.09 -22.61
C LEU A 293 -4.28 19.31 -22.29
N LEU A 294 -3.71 20.25 -21.55
CA LEU A 294 -4.34 21.51 -21.16
C LEU A 294 -3.27 22.62 -21.17
N GLU A 295 -3.68 23.85 -20.92
CA GLU A 295 -2.75 24.97 -20.76
C GLU A 295 -1.73 24.68 -19.65
N GLY A 296 -0.45 24.68 -20.03
CA GLY A 296 0.67 24.38 -19.14
C GLY A 296 0.85 22.90 -18.77
N VAL A 297 0.03 21.98 -19.29
CA VAL A 297 0.03 20.56 -18.93
C VAL A 297 0.16 19.67 -20.17
N VAL A 298 1.08 18.70 -20.15
CA VAL A 298 1.37 17.80 -21.27
C VAL A 298 1.38 16.33 -20.84
N ALA A 299 1.05 15.43 -21.76
CA ALA A 299 1.36 14.02 -21.65
C ALA A 299 2.78 13.76 -22.15
N HIS A 300 3.59 13.06 -21.36
CA HIS A 300 4.95 12.68 -21.71
C HIS A 300 5.31 11.34 -21.06
N LEU A 301 5.82 10.39 -21.84
CA LEU A 301 6.25 9.06 -21.35
C LEU A 301 5.17 8.27 -20.59
N GLY A 302 3.89 8.48 -20.96
CA GLY A 302 2.77 7.83 -20.28
C GLY A 302 2.42 8.45 -18.93
N GLU A 303 2.87 9.67 -18.66
CA GLU A 303 2.60 10.42 -17.45
C GLU A 303 2.13 11.85 -17.79
N VAL A 304 1.40 12.48 -16.87
CA VAL A 304 1.12 13.91 -16.91
C VAL A 304 2.33 14.68 -16.37
N ALA A 305 2.75 15.69 -17.12
CA ALA A 305 3.88 16.53 -16.77
C ALA A 305 3.61 18.02 -17.06
N LEU A 306 4.35 18.90 -16.40
CA LEU A 306 4.32 20.32 -16.73
C LEU A 306 4.95 20.61 -18.11
N ALA A 307 4.34 21.54 -18.84
CA ALA A 307 4.95 22.13 -20.02
C ALA A 307 6.22 22.90 -19.64
N ARG A 308 7.07 23.20 -20.63
CA ARG A 308 8.34 23.89 -20.36
C ARG A 308 8.08 25.34 -19.92
N GLY A 309 8.77 25.78 -18.88
CA GLY A 309 8.70 27.15 -18.37
C GLY A 309 7.45 27.46 -17.55
N VAL A 310 6.60 26.47 -17.27
CA VAL A 310 5.44 26.62 -16.38
C VAL A 310 5.93 26.53 -14.94
N ASP A 311 5.63 27.56 -14.15
CA ASP A 311 5.92 27.60 -12.72
C ASP A 311 4.61 27.60 -11.90
N PRO A 312 4.38 26.61 -11.02
CA PRO A 312 3.23 26.63 -10.10
C PRO A 312 3.20 27.86 -9.18
N GLY A 313 4.34 28.53 -8.98
CA GLY A 313 4.42 29.76 -8.19
C GLY A 313 3.67 30.95 -8.81
N GLU A 314 3.38 30.91 -10.11
CA GLU A 314 2.70 31.99 -10.85
C GLU A 314 1.22 31.68 -11.12
N ASP A 315 0.78 30.43 -10.90
CA ASP A 315 -0.58 29.96 -11.18
C ASP A 315 -1.08 29.05 -10.04
N PRO A 316 -1.77 29.60 -9.01
CA PRO A 316 -2.26 28.82 -7.87
C PRO A 316 -3.32 27.77 -8.26
N VAL A 317 -3.88 27.86 -9.47
CA VAL A 317 -4.91 26.95 -10.00
C VAL A 317 -4.28 25.75 -10.73
N LEU A 318 -3.00 25.84 -11.10
CA LEU A 318 -2.29 24.82 -11.87
C LEU A 318 -2.36 23.41 -11.25
N PRO A 319 -2.23 23.20 -9.92
CA PRO A 319 -2.33 21.85 -9.36
C PRO A 319 -3.68 21.18 -9.63
N LEU A 320 -4.80 21.91 -9.50
CA LEU A 320 -6.13 21.39 -9.83
C LEU A 320 -6.28 21.11 -11.33
N ARG A 321 -5.67 21.93 -12.18
CA ARG A 321 -5.63 21.70 -13.65
C ARG A 321 -4.83 20.44 -13.99
N VAL A 322 -3.69 20.21 -13.34
CA VAL A 322 -2.88 18.99 -13.49
C VAL A 322 -3.66 17.76 -13.01
N ALA A 323 -4.35 17.87 -11.88
CA ALA A 323 -5.19 16.80 -11.33
C ALA A 323 -6.31 16.42 -12.30
N ALA A 324 -7.05 17.40 -12.81
CA ALA A 324 -8.11 17.18 -13.80
C ALA A 324 -7.56 16.53 -15.08
N ALA A 325 -6.44 17.02 -15.63
CA ALA A 325 -5.80 16.42 -16.81
C ALA A 325 -5.39 14.96 -16.57
N ALA A 326 -4.83 14.66 -15.40
CA ALA A 326 -4.43 13.30 -15.03
C ALA A 326 -5.65 12.37 -14.93
N ALA A 327 -6.71 12.81 -14.25
CA ALA A 327 -7.92 12.02 -14.08
C ALA A 327 -8.64 11.78 -15.42
N GLU A 328 -8.78 12.81 -16.26
CA GLU A 328 -9.47 12.72 -17.56
C GLU A 328 -8.68 11.87 -18.57
N SER A 329 -7.34 11.93 -18.56
CA SER A 329 -6.50 11.15 -19.47
C SER A 329 -6.23 9.72 -18.99
N GLY A 330 -6.51 9.42 -17.71
CA GLY A 330 -6.13 8.16 -17.08
C GLY A 330 -4.62 7.98 -16.95
N LEU A 331 -3.84 9.06 -17.05
CA LEU A 331 -2.39 9.03 -16.91
C LEU A 331 -1.99 9.48 -15.50
N PRO A 332 -1.03 8.80 -14.85
CA PRO A 332 -0.52 9.22 -13.55
C PRO A 332 0.25 10.53 -13.67
N ILE A 333 0.30 11.29 -12.59
CA ILE A 333 1.16 12.47 -12.49
C ILE A 333 2.61 12.02 -12.33
N SER A 334 3.51 12.54 -13.15
CA SER A 334 4.94 12.23 -13.07
C SER A 334 5.52 12.64 -11.70
N PRO A 335 6.42 11.85 -11.09
CA PRO A 335 7.02 12.19 -9.80
C PRO A 335 7.71 13.56 -9.79
N ALA A 336 8.37 13.93 -10.89
CA ALA A 336 9.01 15.23 -11.04
C ALA A 336 8.00 16.38 -11.03
N THR A 337 6.83 16.20 -11.66
CA THR A 337 5.76 17.21 -11.61
C THR A 337 5.18 17.31 -10.21
N MET A 338 4.90 16.17 -9.56
CA MET A 338 4.38 16.19 -8.19
C MET A 338 5.34 16.89 -7.22
N ALA A 339 6.64 16.63 -7.31
CA ALA A 339 7.65 17.30 -6.50
C ALA A 339 7.64 18.83 -6.71
N VAL A 340 7.57 19.28 -7.96
CA VAL A 340 7.51 20.72 -8.29
C VAL A 340 6.20 21.35 -7.80
N LEU A 341 5.06 20.66 -7.89
CA LEU A 341 3.80 21.13 -7.34
C LEU A 341 3.89 21.29 -5.82
N VAL A 342 4.36 20.27 -5.10
CA VAL A 342 4.50 20.33 -3.64
C VAL A 342 5.44 21.46 -3.21
N GLU A 343 6.58 21.61 -3.89
CA GLU A 343 7.58 22.62 -3.53
C GLU A 343 7.13 24.06 -3.83
N ARG A 344 6.40 24.28 -4.94
CA ARG A 344 6.16 25.63 -5.49
C ARG A 344 4.72 26.09 -5.53
N HIS A 345 3.75 25.24 -5.17
CA HIS A 345 2.35 25.65 -5.18
C HIS A 345 2.15 26.92 -4.32
N GLN A 346 1.19 27.73 -4.73
CA GLN A 346 0.67 28.84 -3.94
C GLN A 346 -0.69 28.44 -3.37
N PRO A 347 -1.03 28.90 -2.15
CA PRO A 347 -2.36 28.69 -1.61
C PRO A 347 -3.41 29.36 -2.49
N LEU A 348 -4.57 28.74 -2.61
CA LEU A 348 -5.71 29.39 -3.26
C LEU A 348 -6.23 30.54 -2.38
N PRO A 349 -6.74 31.64 -2.99
CA PRO A 349 -7.55 32.61 -2.28
C PRO A 349 -8.75 31.96 -1.56
N ASP A 350 -9.24 32.59 -0.50
CA ASP A 350 -10.50 32.24 0.16
C ASP A 350 -11.51 33.39 -0.03
N PRO A 351 -12.61 33.18 -0.79
CA PRO A 351 -13.00 31.94 -1.47
C PRO A 351 -12.16 31.62 -2.71
N TRP A 352 -12.19 30.35 -3.13
CA TRP A 352 -11.52 29.89 -4.34
C TRP A 352 -12.03 30.63 -5.59
N PRO A 353 -11.13 31.00 -6.53
CA PRO A 353 -11.53 31.56 -7.81
C PRO A 353 -12.39 30.58 -8.63
N ASP A 354 -13.27 31.10 -9.49
CA ASP A 354 -14.13 30.28 -10.37
C ASP A 354 -13.35 29.26 -11.22
N ALA A 355 -12.15 29.62 -11.65
CA ALA A 355 -11.26 28.70 -12.37
C ALA A 355 -10.88 27.49 -11.51
N ALA A 356 -10.54 27.69 -10.23
CA ALA A 356 -10.20 26.59 -9.32
C ALA A 356 -11.41 25.67 -9.07
N ARG A 357 -12.59 26.24 -8.80
CA ARG A 357 -13.84 25.49 -8.66
C ARG A 357 -14.15 24.67 -9.92
N THR A 358 -13.96 25.26 -11.10
CA THR A 358 -14.15 24.58 -12.39
C THR A 358 -13.25 23.35 -12.54
N TRP A 359 -11.95 23.49 -12.25
CA TRP A 359 -11.02 22.36 -12.34
C TRP A 359 -11.27 21.29 -11.29
N PHE A 360 -11.68 21.68 -10.08
CA PHE A 360 -12.08 20.75 -9.04
C PHE A 360 -13.31 19.93 -9.46
N VAL A 361 -14.36 20.57 -9.97
CA VAL A 361 -15.54 19.86 -10.49
C VAL A 361 -15.19 18.95 -11.66
N ARG A 362 -14.31 19.40 -12.59
CA ARG A 362 -13.83 18.54 -13.69
C ARG A 362 -13.07 17.30 -13.19
N LEU A 363 -12.23 17.47 -12.18
CA LEU A 363 -11.56 16.35 -11.52
C LEU A 363 -12.57 15.34 -10.96
N LEU A 364 -13.61 15.81 -10.24
CA LEU A 364 -14.66 14.94 -9.70
C LEU A 364 -15.48 14.26 -10.82
N ALA A 365 -15.72 14.98 -11.92
CA ALA A 365 -16.47 14.48 -13.06
C ALA A 365 -15.71 13.43 -13.90
N ALA A 366 -14.40 13.24 -13.67
CA ALA A 366 -13.58 12.26 -14.40
C ALA A 366 -13.87 10.79 -14.02
N GLY A 367 -14.82 10.54 -13.12
CA GLY A 367 -15.25 9.19 -12.74
C GLY A 367 -14.13 8.39 -12.11
N ARG A 368 -13.86 7.16 -12.56
CA ARG A 368 -12.81 6.31 -11.97
C ARG A 368 -11.39 6.93 -12.02
N GLY A 369 -11.15 7.95 -12.85
CA GLY A 369 -9.87 8.65 -12.90
C GLY A 369 -9.50 9.42 -11.63
N ILE A 370 -10.47 9.86 -10.81
CA ILE A 370 -10.18 10.65 -9.60
C ILE A 370 -9.40 9.82 -8.56
N VAL A 371 -9.66 8.52 -8.52
CA VAL A 371 -9.16 7.57 -7.51
C VAL A 371 -7.63 7.61 -7.36
N GLU A 372 -6.88 7.52 -8.47
CA GLU A 372 -5.42 7.52 -8.42
C GLU A 372 -4.85 8.92 -8.19
N VAL A 373 -5.56 9.95 -8.67
CA VAL A 373 -5.14 11.35 -8.55
C VAL A 373 -5.29 11.86 -7.12
N PHE A 374 -6.43 11.58 -6.47
CA PHE A 374 -6.63 11.88 -5.06
C PHE A 374 -5.62 11.13 -4.19
N GLU A 375 -5.34 9.86 -4.48
CA GLU A 375 -4.30 9.12 -3.76
C GLU A 375 -2.93 9.78 -3.95
N ALA A 376 -2.57 10.22 -5.16
CA ALA A 376 -1.31 10.90 -5.41
C ALA A 376 -1.20 12.24 -4.65
N PHE A 377 -2.28 13.02 -4.61
CA PHE A 377 -2.35 14.29 -3.87
C PHE A 377 -2.32 14.08 -2.35
N ASP A 378 -2.97 13.04 -1.84
CA ASP A 378 -2.96 12.70 -0.42
C ASP A 378 -1.56 12.24 0.03
N GLN A 379 -0.93 11.35 -0.74
CA GLN A 379 0.42 10.84 -0.46
C GLN A 379 1.50 11.92 -0.55
N SER A 380 1.27 12.97 -1.34
CA SER A 380 2.19 14.11 -1.46
C SER A 380 1.97 15.19 -0.42
N GLY A 381 0.91 15.09 0.39
CA GLY A 381 0.47 16.12 1.34
C GLY A 381 -0.30 17.28 0.71
N LEU A 382 -0.39 17.33 -0.62
CA LEU A 382 -0.98 18.45 -1.34
C LEU A 382 -2.50 18.53 -1.14
N LEU A 383 -3.17 17.39 -0.90
CA LEU A 383 -4.62 17.37 -0.68
C LEU A 383 -5.06 18.21 0.53
N GLN A 384 -4.25 18.23 1.60
CA GLN A 384 -4.59 18.91 2.85
C GLN A 384 -4.58 20.44 2.72
N GLU A 385 -3.83 20.98 1.75
CA GLU A 385 -3.81 22.42 1.45
C GLU A 385 -5.14 22.90 0.85
N TYR A 386 -5.87 22.02 0.17
CA TYR A 386 -7.17 22.32 -0.43
C TYR A 386 -8.34 21.91 0.48
N LEU A 387 -8.20 20.77 1.16
CA LEU A 387 -9.24 20.16 1.99
C LEU A 387 -8.66 19.81 3.38
N PRO A 388 -8.39 20.78 4.25
CA PRO A 388 -7.79 20.54 5.57
C PRO A 388 -8.63 19.59 6.45
N GLU A 389 -9.95 19.61 6.31
CA GLU A 389 -10.88 18.73 7.04
C GLU A 389 -10.68 17.24 6.69
N TRP A 390 -10.05 16.96 5.54
CA TRP A 390 -9.73 15.61 5.10
C TRP A 390 -8.87 14.85 6.09
N GLN A 391 -8.00 15.55 6.84
CA GLN A 391 -7.11 14.92 7.82
C GLN A 391 -7.88 14.16 8.91
N ARG A 392 -9.10 14.58 9.23
CA ARG A 392 -9.93 13.96 10.27
C ARG A 392 -10.42 12.55 9.86
N ILE A 393 -10.74 12.40 8.59
CA ILE A 393 -11.30 11.17 8.01
C ILE A 393 -10.26 10.33 7.27
N ARG A 394 -9.04 10.86 7.10
CA ARG A 394 -7.93 10.16 6.44
C ARG A 394 -7.67 8.82 7.11
N ALA A 395 -7.70 7.76 6.31
CA ALA A 395 -7.54 6.37 6.75
C ALA A 395 -8.48 5.95 7.90
N LEU A 396 -9.60 6.65 8.12
CA LEU A 396 -10.52 6.34 9.21
C LEU A 396 -11.27 5.02 8.91
N PRO A 397 -11.17 3.99 9.77
CA PRO A 397 -11.82 2.71 9.55
C PRO A 397 -13.35 2.81 9.65
N GLN A 398 -14.05 2.02 8.83
CA GLN A 398 -15.50 1.92 8.88
C GLN A 398 -15.93 0.55 9.42
N ARG A 399 -16.52 0.54 10.62
CA ARG A 399 -16.84 -0.70 11.36
C ARG A 399 -18.13 -1.40 10.92
N HIS A 400 -18.77 -0.95 9.84
CA HIS A 400 -20.00 -1.57 9.31
C HIS A 400 -19.65 -2.64 8.25
N PRO A 401 -20.27 -3.84 8.28
CA PRO A 401 -19.92 -4.94 7.37
C PRO A 401 -20.04 -4.66 5.87
N LEU A 402 -20.82 -3.63 5.49
CA LEU A 402 -21.02 -3.23 4.09
C LEU A 402 -19.96 -2.23 3.58
N HIS A 403 -19.15 -1.64 4.45
CA HIS A 403 -18.12 -0.70 4.01
C HIS A 403 -16.86 -1.45 3.58
N LEU A 404 -16.54 -1.31 2.28
CA LEU A 404 -15.34 -1.88 1.68
C LEU A 404 -14.09 -1.03 1.90
N TYR A 405 -14.29 0.24 2.23
CA TYR A 405 -13.25 1.27 2.23
C TYR A 405 -13.22 2.06 3.54
N THR A 406 -12.04 2.61 3.87
CA THR A 406 -11.92 3.71 4.83
C THR A 406 -12.77 4.90 4.39
N VAL A 407 -13.12 5.79 5.32
CA VAL A 407 -14.04 6.91 5.04
C VAL A 407 -13.56 7.77 3.88
N ASP A 408 -12.31 8.23 3.92
CA ASP A 408 -11.69 9.01 2.85
C ASP A 408 -11.77 8.33 1.47
N ARG A 409 -11.41 7.05 1.38
CA ARG A 409 -11.50 6.29 0.13
C ARG A 409 -12.95 6.13 -0.33
N HIS A 410 -13.87 5.87 0.59
CA HIS A 410 -15.30 5.76 0.31
C HIS A 410 -15.87 7.05 -0.29
N LEU A 411 -15.47 8.23 0.20
CA LEU A 411 -15.89 9.52 -0.36
C LEU A 411 -15.42 9.70 -1.81
N VAL A 412 -14.17 9.35 -2.10
CA VAL A 412 -13.58 9.42 -3.44
C VAL A 412 -14.28 8.44 -4.40
N GLU A 413 -14.56 7.21 -3.96
CA GLU A 413 -15.31 6.21 -4.74
C GLU A 413 -16.76 6.65 -4.98
N THR A 414 -17.40 7.28 -3.98
CA THR A 414 -18.76 7.80 -4.10
C THR A 414 -18.83 8.91 -5.15
N ALA A 415 -17.87 9.85 -5.13
CA ALA A 415 -17.75 10.88 -6.15
C ALA A 415 -17.51 10.30 -7.55
N ALA A 416 -16.64 9.27 -7.66
CA ALA A 416 -16.37 8.59 -8.91
C ALA A 416 -17.62 7.91 -9.51
N VAL A 417 -18.47 7.31 -8.67
CA VAL A 417 -19.76 6.72 -9.09
C VAL A 417 -20.78 7.82 -9.42
N ALA A 418 -20.84 8.90 -8.63
CA ALA A 418 -21.75 10.02 -8.87
C ALA A 418 -21.50 10.71 -10.22
N ALA A 419 -20.28 10.67 -10.74
CA ALA A 419 -19.94 11.16 -12.08
C ALA A 419 -20.81 10.54 -13.20
N GLU A 420 -21.25 9.29 -13.05
CA GLU A 420 -22.13 8.62 -14.01
C GLU A 420 -23.55 9.21 -14.04
N LEU A 421 -23.96 9.89 -12.96
CA LEU A 421 -25.28 10.48 -12.78
C LEU A 421 -25.35 11.95 -13.20
N THR A 422 -24.24 12.57 -13.58
CA THR A 422 -24.16 14.00 -13.94
C THR A 422 -25.14 14.42 -15.03
N ARG A 423 -25.46 13.53 -15.97
CA ARG A 423 -26.45 13.78 -17.04
C ARG A 423 -27.92 13.70 -16.59
N ARG A 424 -28.17 13.32 -15.34
CA ARG A 424 -29.53 13.10 -14.78
C ARG A 424 -29.99 14.23 -13.85
N VAL A 425 -29.13 15.22 -13.60
CA VAL A 425 -29.39 16.31 -12.65
C VAL A 425 -29.11 17.66 -13.31
N ARG A 426 -29.78 18.72 -12.86
CA ARG A 426 -29.56 20.10 -13.34
C ARG A 426 -28.23 20.68 -12.86
N ARG A 427 -27.81 20.33 -11.64
CA ARG A 427 -26.60 20.82 -10.96
C ARG A 427 -25.62 19.68 -10.70
N PRO A 428 -24.96 19.15 -11.75
CA PRO A 428 -24.00 18.04 -11.60
C PRO A 428 -22.80 18.40 -10.74
N ASP A 429 -22.42 19.67 -10.72
CA ASP A 429 -21.37 20.21 -9.87
C ASP A 429 -21.70 20.07 -8.38
N LEU A 430 -22.91 20.45 -7.97
CA LEU A 430 -23.35 20.29 -6.57
C LEU A 430 -23.48 18.81 -6.19
N LEU A 431 -23.97 17.95 -7.11
CA LEU A 431 -24.01 16.51 -6.89
C LEU A 431 -22.62 15.93 -6.60
N LEU A 432 -21.63 16.30 -7.40
CA LEU A 432 -20.26 15.80 -7.26
C LEU A 432 -19.60 16.28 -5.96
N ILE A 433 -19.76 17.56 -5.62
CA ILE A 433 -19.24 18.12 -4.38
C ILE A 433 -19.94 17.46 -3.18
N ALA A 434 -21.27 17.37 -3.17
CA ALA A 434 -22.02 16.70 -2.11
C ALA A 434 -21.63 15.22 -1.97
N ALA A 435 -21.41 14.50 -3.07
CA ALA A 435 -20.98 13.10 -3.05
C ALA A 435 -19.62 12.93 -2.36
N LEU A 436 -18.67 13.84 -2.61
CA LEU A 436 -17.37 13.86 -1.95
C LEU A 436 -17.49 14.24 -0.46
N LEU A 437 -18.46 15.06 -0.07
CA LEU A 437 -18.58 15.58 1.29
C LEU A 437 -19.60 14.82 2.17
N HIS A 438 -20.41 13.92 1.62
CA HIS A 438 -21.60 13.37 2.30
C HIS A 438 -21.32 12.77 3.68
N ASP A 439 -20.14 12.18 3.86
CA ASP A 439 -19.71 11.45 5.05
C ASP A 439 -18.54 12.17 5.78
N ILE A 440 -18.29 13.45 5.48
CA ILE A 440 -17.18 14.24 6.07
C ILE A 440 -17.33 14.41 7.60
N GLY A 441 -18.57 14.31 8.10
CA GLY A 441 -18.90 14.35 9.52
C GLY A 441 -18.52 13.08 10.29
N LYS A 442 -17.92 12.06 9.67
CA LYS A 442 -17.40 10.90 10.41
C LYS A 442 -16.12 11.25 11.18
N GLY A 443 -15.90 10.56 12.30
CA GLY A 443 -14.72 10.72 13.16
C GLY A 443 -14.89 11.66 14.35
N GLY A 444 -16.07 12.25 14.54
CA GLY A 444 -16.46 12.98 15.75
C GLY A 444 -17.33 12.15 16.69
N GLU A 445 -17.66 12.73 17.85
CA GLU A 445 -18.47 12.08 18.89
C GLU A 445 -19.98 12.25 18.68
N GLY A 446 -20.40 13.15 17.78
CA GLY A 446 -21.80 13.50 17.54
C GLY A 446 -22.49 12.67 16.45
N GLU A 447 -23.71 13.09 16.11
CA GLU A 447 -24.42 12.54 14.93
C GLU A 447 -23.73 13.04 13.64
N HIS A 448 -23.04 12.13 12.95
CA HIS A 448 -22.23 12.46 11.77
C HIS A 448 -22.98 13.18 10.63
N CYS A 449 -24.30 13.03 10.51
CA CYS A 449 -25.09 13.80 9.55
C CYS A 449 -25.15 15.29 9.92
N VAL A 450 -25.35 15.59 11.22
CA VAL A 450 -25.40 16.97 11.74
C VAL A 450 -24.02 17.60 11.66
N GLU A 451 -23.01 16.91 12.20
CA GLU A 451 -21.62 17.38 12.16
C GLU A 451 -21.12 17.52 10.72
N GLY A 452 -21.51 16.62 9.82
CA GLY A 452 -21.18 16.70 8.41
C GLY A 452 -21.75 17.94 7.74
N ALA A 453 -22.99 18.31 8.04
CA ALA A 453 -23.60 19.53 7.54
C ALA A 453 -22.89 20.80 8.06
N GLU A 454 -22.54 20.83 9.34
CA GLU A 454 -21.79 21.92 9.97
C GLU A 454 -20.39 22.11 9.36
N ILE A 455 -19.72 21.01 9.00
CA ILE A 455 -18.41 21.02 8.32
C ILE A 455 -18.55 21.38 6.83
N ALA A 456 -19.58 20.87 6.15
CA ALA A 456 -19.73 21.07 4.71
C ALA A 456 -20.02 22.52 4.33
N ALA A 457 -20.73 23.28 5.16
CA ALA A 457 -21.07 24.67 4.88
C ALA A 457 -19.83 25.60 4.70
N PRO A 458 -18.87 25.67 5.65
CA PRO A 458 -17.65 26.46 5.45
C PRO A 458 -16.78 25.92 4.31
N MET A 459 -16.74 24.60 4.08
CA MET A 459 -16.02 24.02 2.94
C MET A 459 -16.62 24.47 1.60
N ALA A 460 -17.95 24.45 1.47
CA ALA A 460 -18.67 24.90 0.29
C ALA A 460 -18.42 26.38 -0.01
N ARG A 461 -18.46 27.25 1.02
CA ARG A 461 -18.09 28.67 0.88
C ARG A 461 -16.65 28.85 0.43
N ARG A 462 -15.70 28.11 1.02
CA ARG A 462 -14.28 28.15 0.64
C ARG A 462 -14.07 27.72 -0.82
N ILE A 463 -14.80 26.71 -1.30
CA ILE A 463 -14.80 26.28 -2.72
C ILE A 463 -15.36 27.38 -3.65
N GLY A 464 -16.03 28.40 -3.10
CA GLY A 464 -16.58 29.54 -3.83
C GLY A 464 -18.01 29.30 -4.34
N LEU A 465 -18.79 28.50 -3.63
CA LEU A 465 -20.24 28.38 -3.86
C LEU A 465 -20.99 29.56 -3.24
N ASP A 466 -22.08 29.99 -3.86
CA ASP A 466 -22.97 31.01 -3.30
C ASP A 466 -23.83 30.46 -2.14
N GLU A 467 -24.55 31.31 -1.41
CA GLU A 467 -25.28 30.88 -0.21
C GLU A 467 -26.43 29.89 -0.52
N ASP A 468 -27.10 30.00 -1.67
CA ASP A 468 -28.17 29.07 -2.06
C ASP A 468 -27.57 27.68 -2.38
N GLU A 469 -26.40 27.67 -3.01
CA GLU A 469 -25.61 26.48 -3.30
C GLU A 469 -25.06 25.84 -2.01
N VAL A 470 -24.57 26.65 -1.08
CA VAL A 470 -24.10 26.21 0.25
C VAL A 470 -25.23 25.56 1.04
N ASP A 471 -26.43 26.16 1.05
CA ASP A 471 -27.61 25.59 1.69
C ASP A 471 -27.99 24.24 1.06
N THR A 472 -27.86 24.13 -0.26
CA THR A 472 -28.12 22.88 -0.98
C THR A 472 -27.13 21.79 -0.60
N ILE A 473 -25.82 22.09 -0.58
CA ILE A 473 -24.79 21.14 -0.14
C ILE A 473 -25.03 20.73 1.32
N THR A 474 -25.29 21.69 2.20
CA THR A 474 -25.53 21.46 3.63
C THR A 474 -26.73 20.55 3.85
N LEU A 475 -27.81 20.77 3.12
CA LEU A 475 -29.00 19.91 3.14
C LEU A 475 -28.69 18.50 2.63
N MET A 476 -28.01 18.37 1.49
CA MET A 476 -27.65 17.07 0.90
C MET A 476 -26.77 16.24 1.84
N VAL A 477 -25.76 16.86 2.45
CA VAL A 477 -24.89 16.21 3.44
C VAL A 477 -25.67 15.86 4.70
N GLY A 478 -26.49 16.78 5.23
CA GLY A 478 -27.29 16.53 6.43
C GLY A 478 -28.39 15.47 6.26
N GLN A 479 -28.84 15.21 5.03
CA GLN A 479 -29.91 14.26 4.72
C GLN A 479 -29.44 13.05 3.90
N HIS A 480 -28.13 12.78 3.79
CA HIS A 480 -27.62 11.73 2.89
C HIS A 480 -28.13 10.31 3.22
N LEU A 481 -28.56 10.06 4.47
CA LEU A 481 -29.18 8.79 4.88
C LEU A 481 -30.71 8.77 4.78
N LEU A 482 -31.36 9.89 4.45
CA LEU A 482 -32.82 10.00 4.45
C LEU A 482 -33.46 8.96 3.51
N LEU A 483 -33.02 8.92 2.25
CA LEU A 483 -33.58 8.00 1.26
C LEU A 483 -33.19 6.53 1.55
N PRO A 484 -31.91 6.18 1.81
CA PRO A 484 -31.54 4.81 2.18
C PRO A 484 -32.28 4.27 3.41
N HIS A 485 -32.39 5.08 4.48
CA HIS A 485 -33.10 4.66 5.70
C HIS A 485 -34.60 4.49 5.46
N THR A 486 -35.20 5.38 4.66
CA THR A 486 -36.63 5.31 4.35
C THR A 486 -36.93 4.07 3.50
N ALA A 487 -36.16 3.84 2.44
CA ALA A 487 -36.37 2.72 1.53
C ALA A 487 -36.25 1.34 2.20
N LEU A 488 -35.44 1.21 3.26
CA LEU A 488 -35.27 -0.03 4.01
C LEU A 488 -36.34 -0.27 5.08
N ARG A 489 -37.11 0.76 5.47
CA ARG A 489 -37.97 0.71 6.66
C ARG A 489 -39.43 1.10 6.41
N ARG A 490 -39.74 1.73 5.27
CA ARG A 490 -41.06 2.28 4.97
C ARG A 490 -41.46 1.97 3.53
N ASP A 491 -42.77 2.02 3.28
CA ASP A 491 -43.32 1.88 1.93
C ASP A 491 -43.10 3.17 1.13
N PRO A 492 -42.39 3.13 -0.01
CA PRO A 492 -42.15 4.32 -0.83
C PRO A 492 -43.39 4.83 -1.56
N THR A 493 -44.49 4.07 -1.58
CA THR A 493 -45.76 4.46 -2.20
C THR A 493 -46.75 5.12 -1.24
N ASP A 494 -46.47 5.08 0.06
CA ASP A 494 -47.30 5.72 1.09
C ASP A 494 -47.17 7.25 1.04
N SER A 495 -48.30 7.94 0.91
CA SER A 495 -48.36 9.40 0.87
C SER A 495 -47.79 10.08 2.11
N ALA A 496 -47.90 9.46 3.29
CA ALA A 496 -47.32 10.04 4.51
C ALA A 496 -45.79 9.95 4.48
N THR A 497 -45.24 8.87 3.94
CA THR A 497 -43.80 8.71 3.71
C THR A 497 -43.28 9.72 2.69
N ILE A 498 -44.01 9.95 1.58
CA ILE A 498 -43.66 10.97 0.58
C ILE A 498 -43.70 12.37 1.20
N GLY A 499 -44.75 12.71 1.95
CA GLY A 499 -44.87 14.00 2.63
C GLY A 499 -43.73 14.26 3.62
N LEU A 500 -43.36 13.26 4.41
CA LEU A 500 -42.23 13.37 5.34
C LEU A 500 -40.89 13.62 4.62
N ILE A 501 -40.65 12.98 3.48
CA ILE A 501 -39.45 13.25 2.68
C ILE A 501 -39.50 14.69 2.15
N ALA A 502 -40.62 15.08 1.54
CA ALA A 502 -40.80 16.39 0.92
C ALA A 502 -40.60 17.54 1.94
N ASP A 503 -41.20 17.43 3.12
CA ASP A 503 -41.02 18.40 4.20
C ASP A 503 -39.56 18.49 4.65
N ARG A 504 -38.86 17.35 4.74
CA ARG A 504 -37.48 17.29 5.21
C ARG A 504 -36.45 17.85 4.22
N ILE A 505 -36.80 17.87 2.93
CA ILE A 505 -36.01 18.54 1.89
C ILE A 505 -36.52 19.96 1.58
N GLY A 506 -37.43 20.50 2.39
CA GLY A 506 -37.94 21.86 2.27
C GLY A 506 -38.90 22.09 1.10
N ASN A 507 -39.59 21.04 0.64
CA ASN A 507 -40.51 21.09 -0.50
C ASN A 507 -39.88 21.67 -1.79
N ARG A 508 -38.57 21.50 -1.96
CA ARG A 508 -37.84 21.85 -3.18
C ARG A 508 -38.34 20.99 -4.34
N LEU A 509 -38.64 21.63 -5.47
CA LEU A 509 -39.24 21.01 -6.65
C LEU A 509 -38.22 20.71 -7.75
N ASP A 510 -36.97 21.15 -7.58
CA ASP A 510 -35.93 21.24 -8.62
C ASP A 510 -34.76 20.25 -8.47
#